data_AF-V4NXM5-F1
#
_entry.id   AF-V4NXM5-F1
#
_cell.length_a   1.000
_cell.length_b   1.000
_cell.length_c   1.000
_cell.angle_alpha   90.00
_cell.angle_beta   90.00
_cell.angle_gamma   90.00
#
_symmetry.space_group_name_H-M   'P 1'
#
loop_
_entity.id
_entity.type
_entity.pdbx_description
1 polymer ?
#
loop_
_entity_poly.entity_id
_entity_poly.type
_entity_poly.pdbx_seq_one_letter_code
_entity_poly.pdbx_strand_id
1 'polypeptide(L)'
;HHNISRDANVPQKTYHYYHPETKGLNFSGLMDDVKNSPEGSFFLLHACAHNPTGVDPTDEQWREISQLSSEFSFQANKHFAFFDMAYQGFASGDPARDAKSIRIFLEDGHHIGISQSYAKNMGLYGQRVGCLSVLCEDEKQAVTVKSQLLQLARPMYSNQPLHGAQIVSTILGDPELKSLWLKEVKIMADRIIGMRTTLRESLEKLGSPLSWEHVTKQIGMFCYSGLTPKQVDRLTSEYHIYMTRNGRISMAGVTTGNVGYLANAIHEVTKSSNYLYANKTGG
;
A
#
# COMPACT_ATOMS: atom_id res chain seq x y z
N HIS A 1 -4.65 -9.11 -3.58
CA HIS A 1 -3.97 -10.20 -4.31
C HIS A 1 -4.93 -11.05 -5.18
N HIS A 2 -5.72 -10.45 -6.09
CA HIS A 2 -6.81 -11.18 -6.77
C HIS A 2 -6.37 -12.36 -7.64
N ASN A 3 -5.29 -12.21 -8.41
CA ASN A 3 -4.80 -13.30 -9.28
C ASN A 3 -4.31 -14.50 -8.46
N ILE A 4 -3.56 -14.25 -7.37
CA ILE A 4 -3.07 -15.32 -6.49
C ILE A 4 -4.25 -16.08 -5.87
N SER A 5 -5.25 -15.37 -5.34
CA SER A 5 -6.44 -16.00 -4.75
C SER A 5 -7.22 -16.83 -5.77
N ARG A 6 -7.43 -16.30 -6.98
CA ARG A 6 -8.08 -17.02 -8.09
C ARG A 6 -7.31 -18.29 -8.45
N ASP A 7 -6.00 -18.19 -8.67
CA ASP A 7 -5.17 -19.31 -9.12
C ASP A 7 -5.03 -20.39 -8.03
N ALA A 8 -5.14 -19.99 -6.75
CA ALA A 8 -5.23 -20.90 -5.61
C ALA A 8 -6.64 -21.41 -5.30
N ASN A 9 -7.65 -21.06 -6.11
CA ASN A 9 -9.07 -21.38 -5.90
C ASN A 9 -9.62 -20.94 -4.52
N VAL A 10 -9.13 -19.83 -4.00
CA VAL A 10 -9.65 -19.20 -2.78
C VAL A 10 -10.80 -18.27 -3.15
N PRO A 11 -12.03 -18.50 -2.67
CA PRO A 11 -13.14 -17.58 -2.89
C PRO A 11 -12.79 -16.18 -2.40
N GLN A 12 -13.08 -15.17 -3.23
CA GLN A 12 -12.73 -13.78 -2.92
C GLN A 12 -13.97 -12.88 -2.94
N LYS A 13 -13.99 -11.94 -2.00
CA LYS A 13 -14.85 -10.76 -2.01
C LYS A 13 -13.98 -9.52 -1.82
N THR A 14 -14.49 -8.37 -2.22
CA THR A 14 -13.86 -7.07 -1.98
C THR A 14 -14.60 -6.34 -0.88
N TYR A 15 -13.87 -5.53 -0.12
CA TYR A 15 -14.45 -4.54 0.78
C TYR A 15 -14.18 -3.13 0.25
N HIS A 16 -15.05 -2.21 0.57
CA HIS A 16 -14.92 -0.80 0.21
C HIS A 16 -13.67 -0.22 0.87
N TYR A 17 -12.92 0.54 0.09
CA TYR A 17 -11.64 1.10 0.55
C TYR A 17 -11.41 2.51 0.02
N TYR A 18 -11.42 2.69 -1.29
CA TYR A 18 -11.18 4.00 -1.89
C TYR A 18 -12.49 4.69 -2.22
N HIS A 19 -12.63 5.96 -1.82
CA HIS A 19 -13.77 6.79 -2.20
C HIS A 19 -13.37 7.75 -3.35
N PRO A 20 -13.84 7.55 -4.59
CA PRO A 20 -13.39 8.34 -5.74
C PRO A 20 -13.58 9.85 -5.61
N GLU A 21 -14.66 10.30 -4.98
CA GLU A 21 -14.97 11.73 -4.83
C GLU A 21 -14.00 12.44 -3.87
N THR A 22 -13.77 11.87 -2.68
CA THR A 22 -12.85 12.43 -1.69
C THR A 22 -11.39 12.06 -1.94
N LYS A 23 -11.15 11.07 -2.81
CA LYS A 23 -9.84 10.45 -3.09
C LYS A 23 -9.14 9.91 -1.83
N GLY A 24 -9.92 9.65 -0.78
CA GLY A 24 -9.49 9.14 0.51
C GLY A 24 -10.10 7.78 0.83
N LEU A 25 -10.09 7.42 2.11
CA LEU A 25 -10.60 6.14 2.61
C LEU A 25 -12.13 6.21 2.70
N ASN A 26 -12.82 5.24 2.11
CA ASN A 26 -14.23 4.97 2.37
C ASN A 26 -14.34 4.18 3.69
N PHE A 27 -14.10 4.88 4.80
CA PHE A 27 -13.99 4.23 6.11
C PHE A 27 -15.32 3.61 6.54
N SER A 28 -16.45 4.32 6.41
CA SER A 28 -17.76 3.77 6.75
C SER A 28 -18.08 2.51 5.97
N GLY A 29 -17.88 2.52 4.64
CA GLY A 29 -18.10 1.34 3.81
C GLY A 29 -17.17 0.17 4.18
N LEU A 30 -15.91 0.45 4.51
CA LEU A 30 -14.97 -0.56 5.00
C LEU A 30 -15.50 -1.23 6.27
N MET A 31 -15.92 -0.43 7.24
CA MET A 31 -16.42 -0.90 8.54
C MET A 31 -17.72 -1.69 8.38
N ASP A 32 -18.63 -1.24 7.51
CA ASP A 32 -19.85 -1.98 7.17
C ASP A 32 -19.55 -3.34 6.54
N ASP A 33 -18.56 -3.42 5.63
CA ASP A 33 -18.19 -4.70 5.01
C ASP A 33 -17.52 -5.65 6.00
N VAL A 34 -16.67 -5.14 6.90
CA VAL A 34 -16.06 -5.96 7.96
C VAL A 34 -17.15 -6.54 8.86
N LYS A 35 -18.09 -5.70 9.32
CA LYS A 35 -19.19 -6.10 10.19
C LYS A 35 -20.13 -7.14 9.56
N ASN A 36 -20.39 -7.01 8.26
CA ASN A 36 -21.31 -7.89 7.53
C ASN A 36 -20.61 -9.12 6.90
N SER A 37 -19.31 -9.29 7.11
CA SER A 37 -18.58 -10.44 6.59
C SER A 37 -18.88 -11.72 7.39
N PRO A 38 -18.90 -12.91 6.76
CA PRO A 38 -19.09 -14.17 7.48
C PRO A 38 -18.03 -14.38 8.56
N GLU A 39 -18.43 -14.95 9.70
CA GLU A 39 -17.50 -15.40 10.74
C GLU A 39 -16.38 -16.28 10.13
N GLY A 40 -15.15 -16.11 10.61
CA GLY A 40 -13.97 -16.82 10.10
C GLY A 40 -13.40 -16.25 8.80
N SER A 41 -13.91 -15.13 8.29
CA SER A 41 -13.38 -14.50 7.08
C SER A 41 -11.90 -14.10 7.21
N PHE A 42 -11.15 -14.27 6.12
CA PHE A 42 -9.77 -13.86 6.00
C PHE A 42 -9.68 -12.47 5.36
N PHE A 43 -9.08 -11.52 6.06
CA PHE A 43 -8.89 -10.15 5.58
C PHE A 43 -7.44 -9.92 5.18
N LEU A 44 -7.22 -9.68 3.89
CA LEU A 44 -5.93 -9.22 3.39
C LEU A 44 -5.83 -7.70 3.58
N LEU A 45 -5.00 -7.26 4.50
CA LEU A 45 -4.82 -5.86 4.86
C LEU A 45 -3.44 -5.36 4.40
N HIS A 46 -3.37 -4.18 3.76
CA HIS A 46 -2.07 -3.55 3.52
C HIS A 46 -1.64 -2.84 4.80
N ALA A 47 -0.48 -3.19 5.35
CA ALA A 47 -0.06 -2.67 6.64
C ALA A 47 0.26 -1.16 6.61
N CYS A 48 0.81 -0.70 5.50
CA CYS A 48 1.00 0.71 5.15
C CYS A 48 1.20 0.86 3.63
N ALA A 49 1.16 2.10 3.14
CA ALA A 49 1.33 2.49 1.75
C ALA A 49 0.49 1.63 0.79
N HIS A 50 -0.83 1.68 0.97
CA HIS A 50 -1.77 0.89 0.20
C HIS A 50 -1.50 0.98 -1.31
N ASN A 51 -1.32 -0.18 -1.96
CA ASN A 51 -1.20 -0.26 -3.41
C ASN A 51 -2.56 -0.65 -4.01
N PRO A 52 -3.18 0.16 -4.89
CA PRO A 52 -2.56 1.22 -5.70
C PRO A 52 -2.74 2.66 -5.21
N THR A 53 -3.52 2.90 -4.16
CA THR A 53 -4.07 4.25 -3.92
C THR A 53 -3.16 5.19 -3.14
N GLY A 54 -2.26 4.65 -2.31
CA GLY A 54 -1.51 5.39 -1.30
C GLY A 54 -2.35 5.90 -0.14
N VAL A 55 -3.62 5.52 -0.04
CA VAL A 55 -4.50 5.92 1.07
C VAL A 55 -4.38 4.89 2.17
N ASP A 56 -4.00 5.30 3.38
CA ASP A 56 -3.96 4.43 4.55
C ASP A 56 -4.97 4.91 5.62
N PRO A 57 -5.55 4.01 6.43
CA PRO A 57 -6.27 4.41 7.64
C PRO A 57 -5.36 5.14 8.63
N THR A 58 -5.94 6.04 9.42
CA THR A 58 -5.25 6.66 10.56
C THR A 58 -5.04 5.67 11.69
N ASP A 59 -4.23 6.01 12.69
CA ASP A 59 -4.02 5.17 13.87
C ASP A 59 -5.35 4.91 14.62
N GLU A 60 -6.22 5.92 14.71
CA GLU A 60 -7.56 5.80 15.31
C GLU A 60 -8.44 4.85 14.50
N GLN A 61 -8.45 5.02 13.17
CA GLN A 61 -9.21 4.14 12.27
C GLN A 61 -8.69 2.69 12.34
N TRP A 62 -7.38 2.47 12.45
CA TRP A 62 -6.82 1.14 12.63
C TRP A 62 -7.26 0.49 13.94
N ARG A 63 -7.35 1.27 15.02
CA ARG A 63 -7.88 0.79 16.31
C ARG A 63 -9.35 0.41 16.17
N GLU A 64 -10.16 1.23 15.49
CA GLU A 64 -11.57 0.90 15.24
C GLU A 64 -11.71 -0.36 14.35
N ILE A 65 -10.90 -0.52 13.31
CA ILE A 65 -10.89 -1.74 12.45
C ILE A 65 -10.55 -2.97 13.30
N SER A 66 -9.47 -2.87 14.10
CA SER A 66 -9.04 -3.92 15.03
C SER A 66 -10.17 -4.26 16.01
N GLN A 67 -10.81 -3.23 16.58
CA GLN A 67 -11.94 -3.35 17.49
C GLN A 67 -13.18 -3.95 16.84
N LEU A 68 -13.55 -3.65 15.61
CA LEU A 68 -14.66 -4.34 14.96
C LEU A 68 -14.38 -5.82 14.73
N SER A 69 -13.10 -6.18 14.57
CA SER A 69 -12.70 -7.58 14.59
C SER A 69 -12.62 -8.18 16.01
N SER A 70 -12.67 -7.37 17.08
CA SER A 70 -12.47 -7.80 18.47
C SER A 70 -13.64 -7.54 19.44
N GLU A 71 -14.63 -6.71 19.09
CA GLU A 71 -15.64 -6.17 20.03
C GLU A 71 -16.72 -7.18 20.42
N PHE A 72 -16.70 -8.37 19.82
CA PHE A 72 -17.50 -9.51 20.27
C PHE A 72 -16.62 -10.68 20.75
N SER A 73 -15.63 -10.37 21.59
CA SER A 73 -14.76 -11.33 22.31
C SER A 73 -13.84 -12.14 21.39
N PHE A 74 -12.86 -12.82 21.99
CA PHE A 74 -11.99 -13.86 21.42
C PHE A 74 -12.74 -15.01 20.69
N GLN A 75 -14.04 -14.89 20.42
CA GLN A 75 -14.91 -15.95 19.91
C GLN A 75 -15.97 -15.57 18.86
N ALA A 76 -16.45 -14.34 18.66
CA ALA A 76 -17.67 -14.18 17.85
C ALA A 76 -17.50 -14.05 16.33
N ASN A 77 -16.42 -13.42 15.83
CA ASN A 77 -16.24 -13.26 14.37
C ASN A 77 -15.00 -13.98 13.83
N LYS A 78 -14.02 -14.32 14.67
CA LYS A 78 -12.80 -15.09 14.36
C LYS A 78 -12.15 -14.72 13.03
N HIS A 79 -12.21 -13.46 12.64
CA HIS A 79 -11.61 -13.01 11.39
C HIS A 79 -10.09 -13.14 11.49
N PHE A 80 -9.47 -13.64 10.43
CA PHE A 80 -8.03 -13.77 10.38
C PHE A 80 -7.45 -12.57 9.61
N ALA A 81 -6.68 -11.74 10.31
CA ALA A 81 -6.01 -10.61 9.69
C ALA A 81 -4.67 -11.06 9.07
N PHE A 82 -4.52 -10.86 7.77
CA PHE A 82 -3.30 -11.15 7.05
C PHE A 82 -2.73 -9.88 6.43
N PHE A 83 -1.60 -9.45 6.94
CA PHE A 83 -0.95 -8.22 6.51
C PHE A 83 -0.02 -8.44 5.33
N ASP A 84 -0.19 -7.66 4.27
CA ASP A 84 0.84 -7.44 3.25
C ASP A 84 1.70 -6.23 3.66
N MET A 85 2.97 -6.48 3.93
CA MET A 85 3.97 -5.52 4.37
C MET A 85 5.09 -5.40 3.32
N ALA A 86 4.81 -4.71 2.22
CA ALA A 86 5.77 -4.53 1.13
C ALA A 86 6.62 -3.25 1.22
N TYR A 87 6.25 -2.29 2.07
CA TYR A 87 6.79 -0.93 2.07
C TYR A 87 7.32 -0.46 3.43
N GLN A 88 7.59 -1.36 4.38
CA GLN A 88 8.07 -1.00 5.71
C GLN A 88 9.33 -0.12 5.66
N GLY A 89 9.26 1.05 6.28
CA GLY A 89 10.26 2.11 6.27
C GLY A 89 10.20 2.99 5.02
N PHE A 90 9.79 2.45 3.87
CA PHE A 90 9.73 3.17 2.61
C PHE A 90 8.51 4.13 2.53
N ALA A 91 7.49 3.93 3.38
CA ALA A 91 6.31 4.78 3.38
C ALA A 91 6.58 6.10 4.13
N SER A 92 7.11 6.02 5.35
CA SER A 92 7.32 7.20 6.21
C SER A 92 8.80 7.55 6.50
N GLY A 93 9.73 6.68 6.14
CA GLY A 93 11.14 6.76 6.58
C GLY A 93 11.37 6.12 7.95
N ASP A 94 10.33 5.58 8.60
CA ASP A 94 10.41 4.94 9.91
C ASP A 94 9.74 3.54 9.87
N PRO A 95 10.54 2.46 9.90
CA PRO A 95 10.02 1.09 9.92
C PRO A 95 9.11 0.75 11.11
N ALA A 96 9.25 1.43 12.25
CA ALA A 96 8.44 1.22 13.43
C ALA A 96 7.06 1.87 13.27
N ARG A 97 7.01 3.08 12.71
CA ARG A 97 5.75 3.75 12.33
C ARG A 97 5.01 2.95 11.27
N ASP A 98 5.71 2.48 10.25
CA ASP A 98 5.10 1.75 9.14
C ASP A 98 4.53 0.38 9.57
N ALA A 99 4.95 -0.16 10.72
CA ALA A 99 4.43 -1.40 11.30
C ALA A 99 3.35 -1.18 12.37
N LYS A 100 2.83 0.05 12.53
CA LYS A 100 1.90 0.41 13.61
C LYS A 100 0.58 -0.38 13.56
N SER A 101 0.00 -0.56 12.38
CA SER A 101 -1.24 -1.34 12.18
C SER A 101 -1.10 -2.78 12.69
N ILE A 102 0.02 -3.44 12.37
CA ILE A 102 0.33 -4.79 12.87
C ILE A 102 0.44 -4.80 14.39
N ARG A 103 1.11 -3.80 14.99
CA ARG A 103 1.26 -3.71 16.44
C ARG A 103 -0.08 -3.49 17.15
N ILE A 104 -0.98 -2.69 16.59
CA ILE A 104 -2.34 -2.51 17.11
C ILE A 104 -3.06 -3.86 17.18
N PHE A 105 -3.03 -4.64 16.09
CA PHE A 105 -3.69 -5.96 16.05
C PHE A 105 -3.05 -6.95 17.04
N LEU A 106 -1.74 -6.89 17.25
CA LEU A 106 -1.05 -7.70 18.26
C LEU A 106 -1.44 -7.28 19.69
N GLU A 107 -1.50 -5.98 19.97
CA GLU A 107 -1.90 -5.41 21.26
C GLU A 107 -3.35 -5.80 21.62
N ASP A 108 -4.23 -5.87 20.61
CA ASP A 108 -5.64 -6.25 20.78
C ASP A 108 -5.85 -7.79 20.79
N GLY A 109 -4.77 -8.59 20.68
CA GLY A 109 -4.80 -10.03 20.86
C GLY A 109 -5.17 -10.85 19.61
N HIS A 110 -5.09 -10.29 18.41
CA HIS A 110 -5.41 -11.00 17.18
C HIS A 110 -4.36 -12.04 16.80
N HIS A 111 -4.82 -13.19 16.29
CA HIS A 111 -3.99 -14.06 15.46
C HIS A 111 -3.78 -13.42 14.10
N ILE A 112 -2.53 -13.27 13.68
CA ILE A 112 -2.18 -12.59 12.43
C ILE A 112 -1.23 -13.41 11.56
N GLY A 113 -1.34 -13.19 10.25
CA GLY A 113 -0.33 -13.57 9.27
C GLY A 113 0.31 -12.32 8.67
N ILE A 114 1.57 -12.42 8.25
CA ILE A 114 2.28 -11.32 7.60
C ILE A 114 3.06 -11.87 6.40
N SER A 115 2.85 -11.27 5.23
CA SER A 115 3.71 -11.38 4.07
C SER A 115 4.58 -10.14 3.99
N GLN A 116 5.87 -10.26 4.29
CA GLN A 116 6.84 -9.17 4.24
C GLN A 116 7.68 -9.25 2.97
N SER A 117 7.95 -8.11 2.34
CA SER A 117 8.83 -8.04 1.16
C SER A 117 10.00 -7.09 1.40
N TYR A 118 11.19 -7.49 0.95
CA TYR A 118 12.40 -6.65 0.96
C TYR A 118 12.72 -6.01 -0.38
N ALA A 119 11.81 -6.15 -1.36
CA ALA A 119 12.04 -5.67 -2.71
C ALA A 119 12.21 -4.14 -2.77
N LYS A 120 11.47 -3.38 -1.95
CA LYS A 120 11.44 -1.92 -2.01
C LYS A 120 12.37 -1.29 -1.00
N ASN A 121 12.23 -1.66 0.27
CA ASN A 121 13.00 -1.07 1.36
C ASN A 121 14.49 -1.43 1.34
N MET A 122 14.91 -2.48 0.65
CA MET A 122 16.32 -2.83 0.47
C MET A 122 16.74 -2.86 -1.01
N GLY A 123 15.86 -2.45 -1.94
CA GLY A 123 16.15 -2.47 -3.38
C GLY A 123 16.33 -3.87 -3.98
N LEU A 124 15.97 -4.94 -3.26
CA LEU A 124 16.21 -6.33 -3.65
C LEU A 124 15.13 -6.90 -4.59
N TYR A 125 14.63 -6.08 -5.53
CA TYR A 125 13.52 -6.42 -6.42
C TYR A 125 13.71 -7.77 -7.14
N GLY A 126 14.85 -7.94 -7.81
CA GLY A 126 15.19 -9.13 -8.59
C GLY A 126 15.61 -10.34 -7.75
N GLN A 127 16.00 -10.12 -6.49
CA GLN A 127 16.45 -11.19 -5.58
C GLN A 127 15.29 -11.96 -4.94
N ARG A 128 14.05 -11.48 -5.12
CA ARG A 128 12.81 -12.15 -4.69
C ARG A 128 12.78 -12.49 -3.20
N VAL A 129 13.27 -11.57 -2.36
CA VAL A 129 13.37 -11.79 -0.91
C VAL A 129 12.11 -11.32 -0.20
N GLY A 130 11.56 -12.20 0.64
CA GLY A 130 10.43 -11.93 1.51
C GLY A 130 10.35 -12.96 2.63
N CYS A 131 9.41 -12.76 3.54
CA CYS A 131 9.17 -13.63 4.68
C CYS A 131 7.66 -13.81 4.91
N LEU A 132 7.23 -15.03 5.22
CA LEU A 132 5.91 -15.30 5.76
C LEU A 132 6.04 -15.53 7.26
N SER A 133 5.33 -14.74 8.05
CA SER A 133 5.20 -14.91 9.49
C SER A 133 3.76 -15.27 9.84
N VAL A 134 3.56 -16.24 10.74
CA VAL A 134 2.24 -16.59 11.27
C VAL A 134 2.36 -16.61 12.79
N LEU A 135 1.56 -15.77 13.46
CA LEU A 135 1.52 -15.75 14.92
C LEU A 135 0.89 -17.05 15.43
N CYS A 136 1.60 -17.74 16.31
CA CYS A 136 1.14 -18.97 16.95
C CYS A 136 1.00 -18.75 18.46
N GLU A 137 0.08 -19.47 19.09
CA GLU A 137 -0.19 -19.45 20.53
C GLU A 137 1.03 -19.89 21.34
N ASP A 138 1.70 -20.94 20.87
CA ASP A 138 2.86 -21.53 21.54
C ASP A 138 3.87 -22.13 20.53
N GLU A 139 4.99 -22.61 21.06
CA GLU A 139 6.05 -23.24 20.28
C GLU A 139 5.59 -24.52 19.55
N LYS A 140 4.69 -25.30 20.18
CA LYS A 140 4.18 -26.55 19.59
C LYS A 140 3.32 -26.27 18.36
N GLN A 141 2.45 -25.26 18.43
CA GLN A 141 1.67 -24.81 17.29
C GLN A 141 2.59 -24.22 16.20
N ALA A 142 3.62 -23.45 16.57
CA ALA A 142 4.58 -22.92 15.61
C ALA A 142 5.32 -24.01 14.83
N VAL A 143 5.79 -25.07 15.50
CA VAL A 143 6.42 -26.24 14.84
C VAL A 143 5.44 -26.92 13.90
N THR A 144 4.19 -27.11 14.34
CA THR A 144 3.13 -27.75 13.55
C THR A 144 2.82 -26.95 12.28
N VAL A 145 2.55 -25.64 12.40
CA VAL A 145 2.28 -24.74 11.28
C VAL A 145 3.46 -24.69 10.33
N LYS A 146 4.69 -24.55 10.84
CA LYS A 146 5.90 -24.54 10.03
C LYS A 146 6.07 -25.84 9.23
N SER A 147 5.77 -26.99 9.81
CA SER A 147 5.84 -28.28 9.10
C SER A 147 4.91 -28.33 7.88
N GLN A 148 3.67 -27.83 8.01
CA GLN A 148 2.70 -27.80 6.92
C GLN A 148 3.11 -26.80 5.82
N LEU A 149 3.60 -25.62 6.21
CA LEU A 149 4.13 -24.63 5.26
C LEU A 149 5.32 -25.18 4.46
N LEU A 150 6.21 -25.95 5.10
CA LEU A 150 7.33 -26.59 4.41
C LEU A 150 6.86 -27.70 3.45
N GLN A 151 5.82 -28.46 3.82
CA GLN A 151 5.21 -29.44 2.91
C GLN A 151 4.59 -28.78 1.68
N LEU A 152 3.99 -27.59 1.81
CA LEU A 152 3.48 -26.81 0.67
C LEU A 152 4.63 -26.25 -0.20
N ALA A 153 5.67 -25.70 0.42
CA ALA A 153 6.81 -25.12 -0.29
C ALA A 153 7.60 -26.15 -1.10
N ARG A 154 7.74 -27.38 -0.58
CA ARG A 154 8.59 -28.43 -1.15
C ARG A 154 8.25 -28.78 -2.61
N PRO A 155 7.00 -29.09 -3.00
CA PRO A 155 6.64 -29.37 -4.39
C PRO A 155 6.56 -28.10 -5.26
N MET A 156 6.40 -26.91 -4.67
CA MET A 156 6.32 -25.66 -5.44
C MET A 156 7.68 -25.16 -5.91
N TYR A 157 8.67 -25.15 -5.02
CA TYR A 157 9.99 -24.58 -5.32
C TYR A 157 11.15 -25.22 -4.54
N SER A 158 10.92 -26.33 -3.83
CA SER A 158 11.90 -27.03 -2.98
C SER A 158 12.41 -26.22 -1.78
N ASN A 159 13.13 -25.13 -2.03
CA ASN A 159 13.75 -24.24 -1.05
C ASN A 159 13.97 -22.85 -1.66
N GLN A 160 14.05 -21.83 -0.81
CA GLN A 160 14.16 -20.43 -1.23
C GLN A 160 15.57 -20.10 -1.79
N PRO A 161 15.71 -19.06 -2.64
CA PRO A 161 17.01 -18.52 -3.03
C PRO A 161 17.80 -17.98 -1.83
N LEU A 162 19.08 -18.38 -1.70
CA LEU A 162 19.90 -18.06 -0.54
C LEU A 162 20.45 -16.62 -0.55
N HIS A 163 20.94 -16.15 -1.70
CA HIS A 163 21.76 -14.94 -1.80
C HIS A 163 21.07 -13.69 -1.23
N GLY A 164 19.85 -13.42 -1.66
CA GLY A 164 19.09 -12.27 -1.16
C GLY A 164 18.78 -12.36 0.33
N ALA A 165 18.49 -13.56 0.85
CA ALA A 165 18.28 -13.76 2.28
C ALA A 165 19.56 -13.50 3.10
N GLN A 166 20.74 -13.88 2.57
CA GLN A 166 22.02 -13.56 3.20
C GLN A 166 22.27 -12.05 3.27
N ILE A 167 21.98 -11.29 2.21
CA ILE A 167 22.11 -9.82 2.22
C ILE A 167 21.24 -9.22 3.33
N VAL A 168 19.97 -9.60 3.40
CA VAL A 168 19.05 -9.13 4.45
C VAL A 168 19.59 -9.50 5.84
N SER A 169 20.03 -10.75 6.03
CA SER A 169 20.56 -11.23 7.31
C SER A 169 21.82 -10.48 7.73
N THR A 170 22.73 -10.19 6.79
CA THR A 170 23.96 -9.43 7.05
C THR A 170 23.63 -8.00 7.46
N ILE A 171 22.76 -7.32 6.71
CA ILE A 171 22.36 -5.93 7.03
C ILE A 171 21.66 -5.85 8.38
N LEU A 172 20.72 -6.75 8.66
CA LEU A 172 19.91 -6.68 9.90
C LEU A 172 20.64 -7.23 11.13
N GLY A 173 21.61 -8.13 10.94
CA GLY A 173 22.41 -8.74 12.01
C GLY A 173 23.58 -7.88 12.48
N ASP A 174 24.04 -6.94 11.66
CA ASP A 174 25.11 -6.00 11.99
C ASP A 174 24.53 -4.62 12.39
N PRO A 175 24.83 -4.10 13.60
CA PRO A 175 24.29 -2.82 14.07
C PRO A 175 24.67 -1.61 13.21
N GLU A 176 25.87 -1.58 12.64
CA GLU A 176 26.35 -0.47 11.81
C GLU A 176 25.67 -0.49 10.44
N LEU A 177 25.59 -1.65 9.80
CA LEU A 177 24.88 -1.82 8.53
C LEU A 177 23.38 -1.56 8.67
N LYS A 178 22.76 -2.02 9.76
CA LYS A 178 21.35 -1.73 10.05
C LYS A 178 21.12 -0.23 10.21
N SER A 179 22.02 0.47 10.90
CA SER A 179 21.95 1.93 11.08
C SER A 179 22.10 2.66 9.75
N LEU A 180 23.02 2.21 8.88
CA LEU A 180 23.17 2.75 7.53
C LEU A 180 21.90 2.53 6.70
N TRP A 181 21.36 1.31 6.69
CA TRP A 181 20.12 0.99 5.98
C TRP A 181 18.93 1.85 6.43
N LEU A 182 18.76 2.07 7.74
CA LEU A 182 17.71 2.94 8.27
C LEU A 182 17.82 4.38 7.74
N LYS A 183 19.05 4.91 7.64
CA LYS A 183 19.31 6.24 7.05
C LYS A 183 18.97 6.27 5.57
N GLU A 184 19.40 5.27 4.80
CA GLU A 184 19.15 5.19 3.36
C GLU A 184 17.66 5.05 3.02
N VAL A 185 16.94 4.22 3.77
CA VAL A 185 15.48 4.09 3.64
C VAL A 185 14.78 5.40 3.92
N LYS A 186 15.21 6.12 4.96
CA LYS A 186 14.68 7.46 5.25
C LYS A 186 14.93 8.44 4.11
N ILE A 187 16.14 8.46 3.53
CA ILE A 187 16.45 9.32 2.36
C ILE A 187 15.50 9.01 1.20
N MET A 188 15.25 7.72 0.91
CA MET A 188 14.32 7.32 -0.15
C MET A 188 12.89 7.79 0.12
N ALA A 189 12.40 7.63 1.36
CA ALA A 189 11.06 8.07 1.76
C ALA A 189 10.92 9.59 1.69
N ASP A 190 11.88 10.34 2.26
CA ASP A 190 11.89 11.81 2.26
C ASP A 190 11.89 12.37 0.83
N ARG A 191 12.61 11.73 -0.10
CA ARG A 191 12.57 12.12 -1.52
C ARG A 191 11.19 11.94 -2.14
N ILE A 192 10.52 10.82 -1.87
CA ILE A 192 9.16 10.55 -2.38
C ILE A 192 8.16 11.56 -1.81
N ILE A 193 8.24 11.83 -0.50
CA ILE A 193 7.40 12.83 0.18
C ILE A 193 7.64 14.21 -0.44
N GLY A 194 8.91 14.60 -0.63
CA GLY A 194 9.27 15.86 -1.28
C GLY A 194 8.67 15.99 -2.68
N MET A 195 8.75 14.94 -3.51
CA MET A 195 8.17 14.96 -4.86
C MET A 195 6.65 15.02 -4.89
N ARG A 196 5.96 14.47 -3.87
CA ARG A 196 4.50 14.66 -3.71
C ARG A 196 4.18 16.11 -3.44
N THR A 197 4.89 16.74 -2.50
CA THR A 197 4.73 18.16 -2.18
C THR A 197 5.00 19.03 -3.41
N THR A 198 6.13 18.83 -4.09
CA THR A 198 6.49 19.61 -5.28
C THR A 198 5.47 19.45 -6.42
N LEU A 199 4.97 18.24 -6.66
CA LEU A 199 3.94 18.01 -7.68
C LEU A 199 2.65 18.76 -7.36
N ARG A 200 2.16 18.66 -6.12
CA ARG A 200 0.98 19.37 -5.65
C ARG A 200 1.14 20.88 -5.79
N GLU A 201 2.22 21.44 -5.26
CA GLU A 201 2.49 22.88 -5.33
C GLU A 201 2.61 23.38 -6.76
N SER A 202 3.21 22.58 -7.66
CA SER A 202 3.34 22.95 -9.07
C SER A 202 1.97 23.02 -9.75
N LEU A 203 1.06 22.08 -9.45
CA LEU A 203 -0.31 22.09 -9.96
C LEU A 203 -1.13 23.27 -9.43
N GLU A 204 -0.96 23.61 -8.16
CA GLU A 204 -1.60 24.77 -7.52
C GLU A 204 -1.08 26.09 -8.12
N LYS A 205 0.24 26.22 -8.33
CA LYS A 205 0.88 27.40 -8.97
C LYS A 205 0.42 27.61 -10.43
N LEU A 206 0.11 26.52 -11.15
CA LEU A 206 -0.45 26.58 -12.50
C LEU A 206 -1.93 27.00 -12.52
N GLY A 207 -2.57 27.20 -11.35
CA GLY A 207 -3.98 27.60 -11.27
C GLY A 207 -4.94 26.46 -11.56
N SER A 208 -4.60 25.22 -11.23
CA SER A 208 -5.50 24.08 -11.37
C SER A 208 -6.85 24.34 -10.67
N PRO A 209 -8.00 24.12 -11.35
CA PRO A 209 -9.32 24.27 -10.74
C PRO A 209 -9.69 23.10 -9.81
N LEU A 210 -8.93 22.00 -9.84
CA LEU A 210 -9.14 20.82 -9.00
C LEU A 210 -8.24 20.88 -7.75
N SER A 211 -8.76 20.35 -6.63
CA SER A 211 -7.94 20.07 -5.44
C SER A 211 -6.99 18.88 -5.69
N TRP A 212 -5.73 19.09 -5.32
CA TRP A 212 -4.65 18.10 -5.37
C TRP A 212 -4.11 17.70 -3.99
N GLU A 213 -4.84 18.02 -2.93
CA GLU A 213 -4.44 17.76 -1.55
C GLU A 213 -4.19 16.25 -1.27
N HIS A 214 -4.94 15.39 -1.97
CA HIS A 214 -4.78 13.93 -1.89
C HIS A 214 -3.38 13.45 -2.28
N VAL A 215 -2.65 14.18 -3.13
CA VAL A 215 -1.27 13.82 -3.53
C VAL A 215 -0.34 13.78 -2.31
N THR A 216 -0.53 14.70 -1.37
CA THR A 216 0.25 14.80 -0.11
C THR A 216 -0.38 14.05 1.06
N LYS A 217 -1.70 13.81 1.05
CA LYS A 217 -2.36 12.96 2.06
C LYS A 217 -2.09 11.48 1.83
N GLN A 218 -1.91 11.07 0.57
CA GLN A 218 -1.50 9.72 0.21
C GLN A 218 0.00 9.51 0.50
N ILE A 219 0.37 8.30 0.89
CA ILE A 219 1.72 7.90 1.28
C ILE A 219 2.33 6.84 0.35
N GLY A 220 3.64 6.66 0.45
CA GLY A 220 4.39 5.60 -0.23
C GLY A 220 4.64 5.89 -1.71
N MET A 221 4.94 4.84 -2.46
CA MET A 221 5.44 4.97 -3.84
C MET A 221 4.36 5.37 -4.86
N PHE A 222 3.08 5.16 -4.56
CA PHE A 222 1.98 5.31 -5.53
C PHE A 222 1.00 6.40 -5.15
N CYS A 223 0.60 7.21 -6.12
CA CYS A 223 -0.45 8.20 -5.97
C CYS A 223 -1.61 7.85 -6.92
N TYR A 224 -2.81 7.71 -6.37
CA TYR A 224 -4.02 7.68 -7.18
C TYR A 224 -4.44 9.13 -7.48
N SER A 225 -4.11 9.58 -8.68
CA SER A 225 -4.29 10.97 -9.10
C SER A 225 -5.76 11.38 -9.25
N GLY A 226 -6.66 10.42 -9.50
CA GLY A 226 -8.04 10.68 -9.90
C GLY A 226 -8.19 11.04 -11.39
N LEU A 227 -7.13 10.94 -12.19
CA LEU A 227 -7.19 11.14 -13.62
C LEU A 227 -8.05 10.05 -14.28
N THR A 228 -8.93 10.48 -15.18
CA THR A 228 -9.76 9.57 -15.96
C THR A 228 -8.92 8.83 -17.01
N PRO A 229 -9.38 7.66 -17.49
CA PRO A 229 -8.71 6.96 -18.59
C PRO A 229 -8.43 7.85 -19.81
N LYS A 230 -9.38 8.72 -20.19
CA LYS A 230 -9.21 9.66 -21.30
C LYS A 230 -8.09 10.68 -21.05
N GLN A 231 -7.98 11.20 -19.83
CA GLN A 231 -6.89 12.12 -19.46
C GLN A 231 -5.54 11.40 -19.48
N VAL A 232 -5.48 10.14 -19.01
CA VAL A 232 -4.26 9.32 -19.08
C VAL A 232 -3.86 9.01 -20.53
N ASP A 233 -4.83 8.70 -21.39
CA ASP A 233 -4.61 8.45 -22.82
C ASP A 233 -4.03 9.71 -23.51
N ARG A 234 -4.52 10.90 -23.14
CA ARG A 234 -3.94 12.19 -23.59
C ARG A 234 -2.54 12.44 -23.05
N LEU A 235 -2.28 12.20 -21.77
CA LEU A 235 -0.94 12.30 -21.19
C LEU A 235 0.07 11.41 -21.93
N THR A 236 -0.37 10.22 -22.36
CA THR A 236 0.47 9.28 -23.12
C THR A 236 0.74 9.80 -24.53
N SER A 237 -0.31 10.19 -25.26
CA SER A 237 -0.22 10.54 -26.69
C SER A 237 0.33 11.94 -26.96
N GLU A 238 -0.03 12.94 -26.15
CA GLU A 238 0.34 14.35 -26.33
C GLU A 238 1.64 14.71 -25.58
N TYR A 239 1.92 14.06 -24.45
CA TYR A 239 3.01 14.44 -23.53
C TYR A 239 4.01 13.32 -23.23
N HIS A 240 3.83 12.11 -23.79
CA HIS A 240 4.71 10.97 -23.54
C HIS A 240 4.89 10.63 -22.04
N ILE A 241 3.85 10.85 -21.24
CA ILE A 241 3.82 10.49 -19.81
C ILE A 241 3.05 9.19 -19.66
N TYR A 242 3.76 8.12 -19.30
CA TYR A 242 3.22 6.77 -19.19
C TYR A 242 2.87 6.44 -17.74
N MET A 243 1.61 6.08 -17.51
CA MET A 243 1.11 5.60 -16.22
C MET A 243 0.02 4.56 -16.44
N THR A 244 -0.42 3.87 -15.38
CA THR A 244 -1.53 2.93 -15.55
C THR A 244 -2.82 3.69 -15.84
N ARG A 245 -3.64 3.13 -16.73
CA ARG A 245 -4.86 3.77 -17.26
C ARG A 245 -5.92 4.12 -16.20
N ASN A 246 -5.78 3.60 -14.99
CA ASN A 246 -6.58 3.95 -13.82
C ASN A 246 -6.08 5.20 -13.06
N GLY A 247 -5.09 5.92 -13.59
CA GLY A 247 -4.58 7.16 -12.99
C GLY A 247 -3.58 6.96 -11.84
N ARG A 248 -3.07 5.74 -11.59
CA ARG A 248 -1.99 5.52 -10.62
C ARG A 248 -0.64 5.99 -11.18
N ILE A 249 -0.06 6.97 -10.50
CA ILE A 249 1.29 7.49 -10.76
C ILE A 249 2.28 6.80 -9.80
N SER A 250 3.45 6.39 -10.31
CA SER A 250 4.58 6.04 -9.46
C SER A 250 5.38 7.30 -9.14
N MET A 251 5.34 7.73 -7.88
CA MET A 251 6.11 8.89 -7.40
C MET A 251 7.61 8.64 -7.45
N ALA A 252 8.03 7.38 -7.58
CA ALA A 252 9.43 7.03 -7.80
C ALA A 252 9.99 7.65 -9.09
N GLY A 253 9.18 7.73 -10.16
CA GLY A 253 9.56 8.31 -11.44
C GLY A 253 9.50 9.84 -11.50
N VAL A 254 8.97 10.49 -10.47
CA VAL A 254 8.92 11.96 -10.38
C VAL A 254 10.24 12.46 -9.78
N THR A 255 10.83 13.45 -10.43
CA THR A 255 12.12 14.04 -10.10
C THR A 255 12.05 15.56 -10.20
N THR A 256 13.03 16.25 -9.62
CA THR A 256 13.16 17.70 -9.75
C THR A 256 13.28 18.16 -11.21
N GLY A 257 13.83 17.32 -12.10
CA GLY A 257 13.96 17.62 -13.52
C GLY A 257 12.68 17.44 -14.34
N ASN A 258 11.70 16.66 -13.88
CA ASN A 258 10.49 16.36 -14.66
C ASN A 258 9.16 16.80 -14.01
N VAL A 259 9.15 17.14 -12.72
CA VAL A 259 7.93 17.46 -11.97
C VAL A 259 7.17 18.66 -12.54
N GLY A 260 7.87 19.67 -13.04
CA GLY A 260 7.25 20.82 -13.71
C GLY A 260 6.56 20.43 -15.01
N TYR A 261 7.21 19.61 -15.84
CA TYR A 261 6.62 19.09 -17.08
C TYR A 261 5.37 18.23 -16.79
N LEU A 262 5.47 17.34 -15.80
CA LEU A 262 4.36 16.50 -15.36
C LEU A 262 3.18 17.34 -14.87
N ALA A 263 3.42 18.32 -14.00
CA ALA A 263 2.38 19.19 -13.47
C ALA A 263 1.68 19.98 -14.59
N ASN A 264 2.45 20.53 -15.54
CA ASN A 264 1.91 21.24 -16.69
C ASN A 264 1.01 20.33 -17.54
N ALA A 265 1.48 19.13 -17.90
CA ALA A 265 0.70 18.18 -18.68
C ALA A 265 -0.59 17.75 -17.96
N ILE A 266 -0.53 17.47 -16.66
CA ILE A 266 -1.71 17.15 -15.84
C ILE A 266 -2.70 18.31 -15.84
N HIS A 267 -2.23 19.55 -15.66
CA HIS A 267 -3.07 20.74 -15.71
C HIS A 267 -3.77 20.88 -17.08
N GLU A 268 -3.03 20.73 -18.18
CA GLU A 268 -3.56 20.83 -19.54
C GLU A 268 -4.65 19.79 -19.84
N VAL A 269 -4.48 18.54 -19.39
CA VAL A 269 -5.50 17.50 -19.63
C VAL A 269 -6.72 17.62 -18.71
N THR A 270 -6.58 18.28 -17.55
CA THR A 270 -7.67 18.44 -16.58
C THR A 270 -8.46 19.73 -16.75
N LYS A 271 -7.85 20.83 -17.23
CA LYS A 271 -8.53 22.13 -17.39
C LYS A 271 -9.71 22.08 -18.37
N SER A 272 -9.63 21.29 -19.44
CA SER A 272 -10.66 21.21 -20.48
C SER A 272 -11.93 20.48 -20.04
N SER A 273 -11.87 19.71 -18.96
CA SER A 273 -13.03 18.91 -18.49
C SER A 273 -14.12 19.79 -17.86
N ASN A 274 -13.78 21.00 -17.39
CA ASN A 274 -14.73 21.94 -16.81
C ASN A 274 -15.44 22.84 -17.84
N TYR A 275 -14.84 23.07 -19.03
CA TYR A 275 -15.49 23.84 -20.09
C TYR A 275 -16.75 23.16 -20.65
N LEU A 276 -16.83 21.83 -20.57
CA LEU A 276 -17.99 21.07 -21.05
C LEU A 276 -19.13 20.96 -20.02
N TYR A 277 -18.86 21.15 -18.72
CA TYR A 277 -19.89 21.17 -17.69
C TYR A 277 -20.46 22.58 -17.46
N ALA A 278 -19.63 23.63 -17.53
CA ALA A 278 -20.10 25.02 -17.43
C ALA A 278 -21.03 25.41 -18.59
N ASN A 279 -20.86 24.82 -19.78
CA ASN A 279 -21.69 25.08 -20.95
C ASN A 279 -22.93 24.17 -21.09
N LYS A 280 -23.17 23.25 -20.14
CA LYS A 280 -24.37 22.38 -20.13
C LYS A 280 -25.46 22.82 -19.16
N THR A 281 -25.17 23.75 -18.25
CA THR A 281 -26.16 24.32 -17.31
C THR A 281 -26.58 25.75 -17.65
N GLY A 282 -26.20 26.23 -18.84
CA GLY A 282 -26.47 27.60 -19.32
C GLY A 282 -27.16 27.64 -20.67
N GLY A 283 -28.20 26.82 -20.86
CA GLY A 283 -29.07 26.83 -22.04
C GLY A 283 -30.50 26.53 -21.65
#